data_AF-A0A8U0M0N5-F1
#
_entry.id   AF-A0A8U0M0N5-F1
#
_cell.length_a   1.000
_cell.length_b   1.000
_cell.length_c   1.000
_cell.angle_alpha   90.00
_cell.angle_beta   90.00
_cell.angle_gamma   90.00
#
_symmetry.space_group_name_H-M   'P 1'
#
loop_
_entity.id
_entity.type
_entity.pdbx_description
1 polymer ?
#
loop_
_entity_poly.entity_id
_entity_poly.type
_entity_poly.pdbx_seq_one_letter_code
_entity_poly.pdbx_strand_id
1 'polypeptide(L)'
;MDLEKVFSWVTPLMLGALLGAYWILDGLSHTVNGTKAEQRDYGLLIVLGLPLLLGCVGTHFLIRRLANHNTLYVWIIEAMLVGAVASVFMRS
;
A
#
# COMPACT_ATOMS: atom_id res chain seq x y z
N MET A 1 -6.74 2.98 -25.07
CA MET A 1 -6.50 2.56 -23.68
C MET A 1 -7.44 3.38 -22.83
N ASP A 2 -8.53 2.80 -22.34
CA ASP A 2 -9.57 3.56 -21.62
C ASP A 2 -9.04 4.05 -20.28
N LEU A 3 -9.07 5.36 -20.07
CA LEU A 3 -8.66 6.02 -18.83
C LEU A 3 -9.38 5.43 -17.61
N GLU A 4 -10.65 5.05 -17.76
CA GLU A 4 -11.43 4.40 -16.70
C GLU A 4 -10.79 3.10 -16.19
N LYS A 5 -10.17 2.35 -17.08
CA LYS A 5 -9.52 1.08 -16.73
C LYS A 5 -8.26 1.34 -15.90
N VAL A 6 -7.52 2.39 -16.24
CA VAL A 6 -6.34 2.86 -15.47
C VAL A 6 -6.77 3.34 -14.09
N PHE A 7 -7.81 4.18 -13.99
CA PHE A 7 -8.32 4.67 -12.70
C PHE A 7 -8.96 3.58 -11.83
N SER A 8 -9.43 2.49 -12.43
CA SER A 8 -9.91 1.31 -11.69
C SER A 8 -8.78 0.52 -11.03
N TRP A 9 -7.56 0.66 -11.54
CA TRP A 9 -6.36 -0.06 -11.08
C TRP A 9 -5.49 0.81 -10.16
N VAL A 10 -5.37 2.10 -10.47
CA VAL A 10 -4.63 3.07 -9.69
C VAL A 10 -5.58 3.72 -8.69
N THR A 11 -5.82 3.05 -7.57
CA THR A 11 -6.62 3.60 -6.46
C THR A 11 -5.73 4.00 -5.28
N PRO A 12 -6.20 4.86 -4.36
CA PRO A 12 -5.40 5.33 -3.23
C PRO A 12 -4.80 4.21 -2.38
N LEU A 13 -5.55 3.14 -2.09
CA LEU A 13 -5.00 2.00 -1.35
C LEU A 13 -4.00 1.19 -2.18
N MET A 14 -4.19 1.08 -3.49
CA MET A 14 -3.22 0.39 -4.35
C MET A 14 -1.88 1.13 -4.43
N LEU A 15 -1.87 2.46 -4.32
CA LEU A 15 -0.64 3.23 -4.17
C LEU A 15 0.07 2.90 -2.84
N GLY A 16 -0.68 2.77 -1.75
CA GLY A 16 -0.14 2.31 -0.46
C GLY A 16 0.41 0.87 -0.52
N ALA A 17 -0.29 -0.02 -1.23
CA ALA A 17 0.18 -1.38 -1.48
C ALA A 17 1.49 -1.41 -2.29
N LEU A 18 1.61 -0.56 -3.31
CA LEU A 18 2.84 -0.41 -4.08
C LEU A 18 4.00 0.09 -3.23
N LEU A 19 3.75 1.03 -2.31
CA LEU A 19 4.77 1.49 -1.36
C LEU A 19 5.22 0.34 -0.43
N GLY A 20 4.28 -0.44 0.10
CA GLY A 20 4.58 -1.63 0.88
C GLY A 20 5.38 -2.67 0.09
N ALA A 21 5.03 -2.90 -1.18
CA ALA A 21 5.75 -3.79 -2.08
C ALA A 21 7.19 -3.31 -2.30
N TYR A 22 7.36 -1.99 -2.53
CA TYR A 22 8.66 -1.38 -2.69
C TYR A 22 9.54 -1.57 -1.46
N TRP A 23 9.01 -1.33 -0.24
CA TRP A 23 9.76 -1.56 1.00
C TRP A 23 10.17 -3.02 1.20
N ILE A 24 9.29 -3.96 0.84
CA ILE A 24 9.63 -5.39 0.90
C ILE A 24 10.76 -5.70 -0.07
N LEU A 25 10.66 -5.25 -1.32
CA LEU A 25 11.67 -5.53 -2.35
C LEU A 25 13.02 -4.89 -2.01
N ASP A 26 13.00 -3.64 -1.55
CA ASP A 26 14.20 -2.91 -1.15
C ASP A 26 14.85 -3.53 0.09
N GLY A 27 14.04 -3.88 1.09
CA GLY A 27 14.48 -4.62 2.27
C GLY A 27 15.07 -5.97 1.89
N LEU A 28 14.43 -6.73 0.99
CA LEU A 28 14.93 -8.03 0.53
C LEU A 28 16.26 -7.89 -0.21
N SER A 29 16.37 -6.89 -1.09
CA SER A 29 17.60 -6.62 -1.85
C SER A 29 18.80 -6.38 -0.93
N HIS A 30 18.63 -5.52 0.08
CA HIS A 30 19.69 -5.19 1.05
C HIS A 30 19.92 -6.32 2.07
N THR A 31 18.90 -7.12 2.39
CA THR A 31 19.07 -8.28 3.28
C THR A 31 19.85 -9.40 2.57
N VAL A 32 19.64 -9.59 1.26
CA VAL A 32 20.29 -10.65 0.47
C VAL A 32 21.69 -10.24 0.01
N ASN A 33 21.87 -8.99 -0.45
CA ASN A 33 23.12 -8.54 -1.09
C ASN A 33 23.91 -7.50 -0.29
N GLY A 34 23.35 -6.99 0.82
CA GLY A 34 23.97 -5.93 1.61
C GLY A 34 25.00 -6.41 2.62
N THR A 35 25.65 -5.45 3.26
CA THR A 35 26.59 -5.66 4.36
C THR A 35 25.88 -6.15 5.64
N LYS A 36 26.62 -6.75 6.58
CA LYS A 36 26.05 -7.23 7.86
C LYS A 36 25.31 -6.14 8.66
N ALA A 37 25.68 -4.88 8.48
CA ALA A 37 24.98 -3.75 9.10
C ALA A 37 23.63 -3.50 8.42
N GLU A 38 23.60 -3.50 7.08
CA GLU A 38 22.38 -3.33 6.29
C GLU A 38 21.38 -4.48 6.51
N GLN A 39 21.86 -5.72 6.65
CA GLN A 39 20.97 -6.85 6.95
C GLN A 39 20.17 -6.68 8.25
N ARG A 40 20.73 -5.99 9.26
CA ARG A 40 20.05 -5.77 10.54
C ARG A 40 19.01 -4.66 10.45
N ASP A 41 19.33 -3.58 9.75
CA ASP A 41 18.48 -2.39 9.70
C ASP A 41 17.37 -2.52 8.65
N TYR A 42 17.64 -3.22 7.53
CA TYR A 42 16.68 -3.40 6.44
C TYR A 42 15.70 -4.56 6.64
N GLY A 43 15.95 -5.45 7.61
CA GLY A 43 14.96 -6.45 8.01
C GLY A 43 13.65 -5.82 8.51
N LEU A 44 13.72 -4.63 9.11
CA LEU A 44 12.55 -3.90 9.60
C LEU A 44 11.64 -3.41 8.45
N LEU A 45 12.22 -3.03 7.30
CA LEU A 45 11.47 -2.60 6.11
C LEU A 45 10.57 -3.73 5.58
N ILE A 46 11.04 -4.98 5.63
CA ILE A 46 10.24 -6.15 5.25
C ILE A 46 9.10 -6.35 6.25
N VAL A 47 9.42 -6.29 7.55
CA VAL A 47 8.45 -6.51 8.64
C VAL A 47 7.34 -5.44 8.65
N LEU A 48 7.64 -4.19 8.31
CA LEU A 48 6.65 -3.13 8.16
C LEU A 48 5.96 -3.13 6.79
N GLY A 49 6.68 -3.48 5.73
CA GLY A 49 6.15 -3.51 4.38
C GLY A 49 5.10 -4.60 4.18
N LEU A 50 5.25 -5.77 4.82
CA LEU A 50 4.32 -6.89 4.67
C LEU A 50 2.90 -6.58 5.21
N PRO A 51 2.73 -6.07 6.45
CA PRO A 51 1.42 -5.65 6.95
C PRO A 51 0.84 -4.49 6.15
N LEU A 52 1.67 -3.56 5.67
CA LEU A 52 1.22 -2.44 4.85
C LEU A 52 0.64 -2.94 3.51
N LEU A 53 1.37 -3.80 2.81
CA LEU A 53 0.92 -4.39 1.55
C LEU A 53 -0.36 -5.20 1.74
N LEU A 54 -0.36 -6.13 2.71
CA LEU A 54 -1.51 -7.00 2.96
C LEU A 54 -2.73 -6.19 3.44
N GLY A 55 -2.51 -5.20 4.31
CA GLY A 55 -3.55 -4.30 4.79
C GLY A 55 -4.16 -3.49 3.66
N CYS A 56 -3.35 -2.87 2.81
CA CYS A 56 -3.83 -2.10 1.67
C CYS A 56 -4.55 -2.95 0.62
N VAL A 57 -3.97 -4.08 0.19
CA VAL A 57 -4.58 -4.98 -0.80
C VAL A 57 -5.87 -5.61 -0.26
N GLY A 58 -5.83 -6.11 0.98
CA GLY A 58 -6.99 -6.71 1.62
C GLY A 58 -8.14 -5.71 1.80
N THR A 59 -7.83 -4.49 2.25
CA THR A 59 -8.83 -3.43 2.43
C THR A 59 -9.39 -2.97 1.09
N HIS A 60 -8.55 -2.82 0.05
CA HIS A 60 -8.99 -2.49 -1.31
C HIS A 60 -10.00 -3.52 -1.84
N PHE A 61 -9.70 -4.82 -1.71
CA PHE A 61 -10.61 -5.89 -2.13
C PHE A 61 -11.93 -5.87 -1.35
N LEU A 62 -11.88 -5.60 -0.05
CA LEU A 62 -13.08 -5.50 0.78
C LEU A 62 -13.96 -4.31 0.35
N ILE A 63 -13.37 -3.13 0.18
CA ILE A 63 -14.09 -1.92 -0.26
C ILE A 63 -14.68 -2.13 -1.65
N ARG A 64 -13.91 -2.72 -2.58
CA ARG A 64 -14.39 -3.00 -3.93
C ARG A 64 -15.59 -3.93 -3.93
N ARG A 65 -15.61 -4.94 -3.04
CA ARG A 65 -16.75 -5.83 -2.84
C ARG A 65 -17.94 -5.10 -2.23
N LEU A 66 -17.73 -4.26 -1.22
CA LEU A 66 -18.79 -3.46 -0.58
C LEU A 66 -19.42 -2.43 -1.53
N ALA A 67 -18.61 -1.84 -2.41
CA ALA A 67 -19.03 -0.82 -3.38
C ALA A 67 -19.60 -1.41 -4.69
N ASN A 68 -19.87 -2.72 -4.75
CA ASN A 68 -20.35 -3.41 -5.95
C ASN A 68 -19.50 -3.12 -7.20
N HIS A 69 -18.17 -3.02 -7.05
CA HIS A 69 -17.24 -2.69 -8.13
C HIS A 69 -17.44 -1.32 -8.79
N ASN A 70 -18.20 -0.41 -8.17
CA ASN A 70 -18.34 0.95 -8.66
C ASN A 70 -17.06 1.76 -8.35
N THR A 71 -16.26 2.01 -9.38
CA THR A 71 -14.95 2.67 -9.29
C THR A 71 -15.00 4.02 -8.56
N LEU A 72 -16.07 4.81 -8.77
CA LEU A 72 -16.19 6.13 -8.15
C LEU A 72 -16.34 6.03 -6.63
N TYR A 73 -17.20 5.11 -6.15
CA TYR A 73 -17.38 4.89 -4.70
C TYR A 73 -16.13 4.32 -4.05
N VAL A 74 -15.44 3.40 -4.72
CA VAL A 74 -14.15 2.87 -4.25
C VAL A 74 -13.15 4.01 -4.05
N TRP A 75 -13.02 4.90 -5.04
CA TRP A 75 -12.14 6.06 -4.95
C TRP A 75 -12.47 6.98 -3.77
N ILE A 76 -13.74 7.32 -3.58
CA ILE A 76 -14.17 8.18 -2.46
C ILE A 76 -13.83 7.53 -1.12
N ILE A 77 -14.23 6.27 -0.92
CA ILE A 77 -14.03 5.57 0.34
C ILE A 77 -12.53 5.42 0.64
N GLU A 78 -11.74 5.03 -0.36
CA GLU A 78 -10.29 4.86 -0.19
C GLU A 78 -9.56 6.18 0.07
N ALA A 79 -9.93 7.26 -0.64
CA ALA A 79 -9.34 8.57 -0.40
C ALA A 79 -9.64 9.10 1.00
N MET A 80 -10.86 8.89 1.49
CA MET A 80 -11.23 9.25 2.87
C MET A 80 -10.45 8.43 3.90
N LEU A 81 -10.30 7.12 3.67
CA LEU A 81 -9.53 6.23 4.54
C LEU A 81 -8.05 6.62 4.60
N VAL A 82 -7.41 6.80 3.44
CA VAL A 82 -6.00 7.22 3.35
C VAL A 82 -5.82 8.60 3.98
N GLY A 83 -6.72 9.55 3.71
CA GLY A 83 -6.70 10.88 4.31
C GLY A 83 -6.85 10.86 5.83
N ALA A 84 -7.75 10.03 6.36
CA ALA A 84 -7.93 9.87 7.80
C ALA A 84 -6.67 9.28 8.46
N VAL A 85 -6.11 8.21 7.89
CA VAL A 85 -4.88 7.58 8.39
C VAL A 85 -3.72 8.59 8.34
N ALA A 86 -3.53 9.29 7.22
CA ALA A 86 -2.50 10.32 7.09
C ALA A 86 -2.66 11.42 8.15
N SER A 87 -3.89 11.86 8.44
CA SER A 87 -4.14 12.89 9.45
C SER A 87 -3.73 12.48 10.87
N VAL A 88 -3.86 11.18 11.20
CA VAL A 88 -3.43 10.63 12.50
C VAL A 88 -1.91 10.67 12.62
N PHE A 89 -1.20 10.25 11.57
CA PHE A 89 0.26 10.26 11.56
C PHE A 89 0.86 11.67 11.48
N MET A 90 0.22 12.61 10.78
CA MET A 90 0.68 14.00 10.67
C MET A 90 0.50 14.82 11.97
N ARG A 91 -0.34 14.35 12.90
CA ARG A 91 -0.53 14.98 14.22
C ARG A 91 0.37 14.40 15.31
N SER A 92 1.08 13.31 15.03
CA SER A 92 2.04 12.68 15.94
C SER A 92 3.43 13.28 15.80
#